data_AF-A0A7C4FFP1-F1
#
_entry.id   AF-A0A7C4FFP1-F1
#
_cell.length_a   1.000
_cell.length_b   1.000
_cell.length_c   1.000
_cell.angle_alpha   90.00
_cell.angle_beta   90.00
_cell.angle_gamma   90.00
#
_symmetry.space_group_name_H-M   'P 1'
#
loop_
_entity.id
_entity.type
_entity.pdbx_description
1 polymer ?
#
loop_
_entity_poly.entity_id
_entity_poly.type
_entity_poly.pdbx_seq_one_letter_code
_entity_poly.pdbx_strand_id
1 'polypeptide(L)'
;MSDLLRARKALAAGRVRKISLECGGGEDAYIYAVLSADRRRYYVVIPGFYCSCPDFLFSVVLRGSKDKCYHLLAVDLALKEGVELEELCLSREKFFEELLKSLGFGSSARPRG
;
A
#
# COMPACT_ATOMS: atom_id res chain seq x y z
N MET A 1 -9.94 -15.07 10.45
CA MET A 1 -8.93 -15.20 9.38
C MET A 1 -7.70 -14.42 9.81
N SER A 2 -6.53 -15.05 9.91
CA SER A 2 -5.31 -14.37 10.39
C SER A 2 -4.81 -13.32 9.38
N ASP A 3 -4.14 -12.28 9.86
CA ASP A 3 -3.56 -11.25 8.99
C ASP A 3 -2.42 -11.81 8.13
N LEU A 4 -1.72 -12.84 8.61
CA LEU A 4 -0.75 -13.59 7.80
C LEU A 4 -1.38 -14.23 6.56
N LEU A 5 -2.56 -14.84 6.70
CA LEU A 5 -3.26 -15.43 5.55
C LEU A 5 -3.69 -14.36 4.55
N ARG A 6 -4.14 -13.19 5.04
CA ARG A 6 -4.50 -12.06 4.17
C ARG A 6 -3.28 -11.51 3.44
N ALA A 7 -2.14 -11.40 4.12
CA ALA A 7 -0.87 -10.97 3.53
C ALA A 7 -0.42 -11.91 2.41
N ARG A 8 -0.41 -13.23 2.67
CA ARG A 8 -0.08 -14.25 1.65
C ARG A 8 -1.04 -14.21 0.46
N LYS A 9 -2.35 -14.05 0.70
CA LYS A 9 -3.33 -13.86 -0.38
C LYS A 9 -3.10 -12.58 -1.19
N ALA A 10 -2.56 -11.53 -0.58
CA ALA A 10 -2.22 -10.29 -1.30
C ALA A 10 -1.03 -10.49 -2.22
N LEU A 11 0.01 -11.15 -1.70
CA LEU A 11 1.22 -11.46 -2.45
C LEU A 11 0.91 -12.40 -3.63
N ALA A 12 0.23 -13.51 -3.36
CA ALA A 12 -0.15 -14.50 -4.39
C ALA A 12 -1.08 -13.92 -5.48
N ALA A 13 -1.88 -12.90 -5.14
CA ALA A 13 -2.77 -12.25 -6.09
C ALA A 13 -2.10 -11.11 -6.88
N GLY A 14 -0.78 -10.90 -6.74
CA GLY A 14 -0.04 -9.83 -7.40
C GLY A 14 -0.49 -8.43 -6.98
N ARG A 15 -1.02 -8.28 -5.76
CA ARG A 15 -1.55 -7.00 -5.27
C ARG A 15 -0.48 -6.12 -4.62
N VAL A 16 0.72 -6.63 -4.41
CA VAL A 16 1.84 -5.88 -3.84
C VAL A 16 2.68 -5.35 -4.99
N ARG A 17 2.95 -4.04 -4.99
CA ARG A 17 3.71 -3.35 -6.05
C ARG A 17 4.78 -2.46 -5.45
N LYS A 18 5.87 -2.29 -6.19
CA LYS A 18 6.85 -1.24 -5.96
C LYS A 18 6.49 -0.06 -6.86
N ILE A 19 6.44 1.15 -6.31
CA ILE A 19 6.19 2.37 -7.07
C ILE A 19 7.46 3.19 -7.05
N SER A 20 8.00 3.48 -8.22
CA SER A 20 9.22 4.27 -8.38
C SER A 20 8.87 5.64 -8.97
N LEU A 21 9.43 6.68 -8.35
CA LEU A 21 9.27 8.07 -8.76
C LEU A 21 10.33 8.42 -9.80
N GLU A 22 9.90 9.01 -10.92
CA GLU A 22 10.77 9.51 -11.99
C GLU A 22 11.59 8.40 -12.68
N CYS A 23 11.13 7.94 -13.86
CA CYS A 23 11.70 6.81 -14.61
C CYS A 23 13.08 7.07 -15.26
N GLY A 24 13.96 7.85 -14.63
CA GLY A 24 15.03 8.57 -15.32
C GLY A 24 16.36 8.73 -14.58
N GLY A 25 16.70 7.86 -13.61
CA GLY A 25 18.06 7.79 -13.07
C GLY A 25 18.47 8.90 -12.11
N GLY A 26 17.50 9.54 -11.44
CA GLY A 26 17.75 10.33 -10.22
C GLY A 26 17.88 9.42 -8.99
N GLU A 27 17.97 9.99 -7.78
CA GLU A 27 17.79 9.18 -6.56
C GLU A 27 16.41 8.50 -6.62
N ASP A 28 16.39 7.19 -6.89
CA ASP A 28 15.18 6.39 -7.07
C ASP A 28 14.38 6.33 -5.76
N ALA A 29 13.60 7.37 -5.48
CA ALA A 29 12.65 7.36 -4.38
C ALA A 29 11.54 6.37 -4.75
N TYR A 30 11.43 5.29 -3.97
CA TYR A 30 10.38 4.30 -4.16
C TYR A 30 9.56 4.12 -2.88
N ILE A 31 8.31 3.73 -3.05
CA ILE A 31 7.45 3.25 -1.98
C ILE A 31 6.82 1.92 -2.40
N TYR A 32 6.14 1.27 -1.46
CA TYR A 32 5.32 0.12 -1.78
C TYR A 32 3.85 0.50 -1.77
N ALA A 33 3.07 -0.20 -2.57
CA ALA A 33 1.63 -0.11 -2.51
C ALA A 33 1.00 -1.49 -2.51
N VAL A 34 -0.09 -1.63 -1.77
CA VAL A 34 -0.92 -2.82 -1.80
C VAL A 34 -2.30 -2.47 -2.32
N LEU A 35 -2.68 -3.07 -3.44
CA LEU A 35 -4.00 -2.92 -4.03
C LEU A 35 -5.05 -3.58 -3.12
N SER A 36 -6.17 -2.90 -2.89
CA SER A 36 -7.29 -3.42 -2.11
C SER A 36 -7.86 -4.71 -2.71
N ALA A 37 -8.55 -5.52 -1.89
CA ALA A 37 -9.11 -6.79 -2.35
C ALA A 37 -10.13 -6.64 -3.48
N ASP A 38 -10.87 -5.53 -3.50
CA ASP A 38 -11.81 -5.13 -4.57
C ASP A 38 -11.14 -4.40 -5.74
N ARG A 39 -9.81 -4.23 -5.70
CA ARG A 39 -8.99 -3.58 -6.74
C ARG A 39 -9.37 -2.13 -7.06
N ARG A 40 -10.00 -1.42 -6.11
CA ARG A 40 -10.46 -0.04 -6.29
C ARG A 40 -9.49 1.02 -5.80
N ARG A 41 -8.57 0.68 -4.89
CA ARG A 41 -7.63 1.64 -4.32
C ARG A 41 -6.30 1.02 -3.94
N TYR A 42 -5.25 1.80 -4.05
CA TYR A 42 -3.95 1.46 -3.49
C TYR A 42 -3.86 1.91 -2.04
N TYR A 43 -3.17 1.13 -1.21
CA TYR A 43 -2.69 1.54 0.10
C TYR A 43 -1.20 1.76 0.02
N VAL A 44 -0.76 2.96 0.35
CA VAL A 44 0.67 3.29 0.42
C VAL A 44 1.27 2.66 1.68
N VAL A 45 2.42 2.02 1.50
CA VAL A 45 3.14 1.28 2.53
C VAL A 45 4.60 1.71 2.53
N ILE A 46 5.07 2.13 3.71
CA ILE A 46 6.48 2.34 4.01
C ILE A 46 6.90 1.19 4.93
N PRO A 47 7.79 0.29 4.48
CA PRO A 47 8.16 -0.91 5.22
C PRO A 47 8.60 -0.58 6.65
N GLY A 48 8.11 -1.35 7.61
CA GLY A 48 8.42 -1.16 9.03
C GLY A 48 7.86 0.11 9.70
N PHE A 49 7.24 1.03 8.94
CA PHE A 49 6.88 2.35 9.48
C PHE A 49 5.39 2.71 9.32
N TYR A 50 4.82 2.60 8.12
CA TYR A 50 3.50 3.18 7.84
C TYR A 50 2.68 2.38 6.83
N CYS A 51 1.36 2.39 7.02
CA CYS A 51 0.41 2.03 5.98
C CYS A 51 -0.81 2.96 6.00
N SER A 52 -1.28 3.40 4.82
CA SER A 52 -2.44 4.29 4.71
C SER A 52 -3.80 3.63 4.98
N CYS A 53 -3.82 2.33 5.33
CA CYS A 53 -5.08 1.64 5.61
C CYS A 53 -5.66 2.01 7.00
N PRO A 54 -6.99 2.01 7.16
CA PRO A 54 -7.62 2.27 8.46
C PRO A 54 -7.20 1.30 9.56
N ASP A 55 -6.95 0.01 9.25
CA ASP A 55 -6.52 -0.99 10.23
C ASP A 55 -5.17 -0.65 10.86
N PHE A 56 -4.25 -0.03 10.11
CA PHE A 56 -2.99 0.45 10.66
C PHE A 56 -3.23 1.57 11.69
N LEU A 57 -4.00 2.60 11.34
CA LEU A 57 -4.30 3.70 12.25
C LEU A 57 -5.00 3.19 13.52
N PHE A 58 -6.07 2.42 13.39
CA PHE A 58 -6.88 2.03 14.54
C PHE A 58 -6.25 0.89 15.36
N SER A 59 -5.74 -0.16 14.72
CA SER A 59 -5.28 -1.36 15.43
C SER A 59 -3.82 -1.28 15.85
N VAL A 60 -2.97 -0.63 15.03
CA VAL A 60 -1.53 -0.52 15.32
C VAL A 60 -1.23 0.76 16.10
N VAL A 61 -1.62 1.92 15.58
CA VAL A 61 -1.23 3.21 16.18
C VAL A 61 -2.06 3.57 17.41
N LEU A 62 -3.39 3.55 17.29
CA LEU A 62 -4.27 4.05 18.37
C LEU A 62 -4.51 3.02 19.47
N ARG A 63 -4.76 1.75 19.12
CA ARG A 63 -5.05 0.69 20.10
C ARG A 63 -3.82 -0.09 20.55
N GLY A 64 -2.79 -0.19 19.72
CA GLY A 64 -1.65 -1.07 19.97
C GLY A 64 -2.02 -2.56 20.10
N SER A 65 -3.16 -2.99 19.54
CA SER A 65 -3.63 -4.38 19.64
C SER A 65 -3.01 -5.31 18.60
N LYS A 66 -2.25 -4.76 17.65
CA LYS A 66 -1.48 -5.48 16.64
C LYS A 66 -0.17 -4.74 16.39
N ASP A 67 0.89 -5.48 16.08
CA ASP A 67 2.16 -4.87 15.67
C ASP A 67 2.09 -4.32 14.24
N LYS A 68 1.33 -4.97 13.35
CA LYS A 68 1.27 -4.65 11.91
C LYS A 68 -0.11 -4.92 11.34
N CYS A 69 -0.53 -4.10 10.38
CA CYS A 69 -1.65 -4.43 9.51
C CYS A 69 -1.22 -5.46 8.45
N TYR A 70 -2.17 -6.15 7.82
CA TYR A 70 -1.83 -7.18 6.84
C TYR A 70 -1.12 -6.63 5.58
N HIS A 71 -1.25 -5.34 5.26
CA HIS A 71 -0.56 -4.71 4.13
C HIS A 71 0.93 -4.54 4.41
N LEU A 72 1.29 -4.09 5.62
CA LEU A 72 2.68 -4.06 6.09
C LEU A 72 3.27 -5.47 6.09
N LEU A 73 2.52 -6.45 6.62
CA LEU A 73 2.94 -7.84 6.58
C LEU A 73 3.15 -8.37 5.15
N ALA A 74 2.31 -7.97 4.20
CA ALA A 74 2.45 -8.40 2.81
C ALA A 74 3.73 -7.87 2.16
N VAL A 75 4.06 -6.60 2.40
CA VAL A 75 5.31 -6.00 1.92
C VAL A 75 6.51 -6.60 2.63
N ASP A 76 6.46 -6.77 3.96
CA ASP A 76 7.53 -7.42 4.71
C ASP A 76 7.80 -8.84 4.21
N LEU A 77 6.77 -9.61 3.90
CA LEU A 77 6.91 -10.95 3.32
C LEU A 77 7.57 -10.88 1.95
N ALA A 78 7.10 -10.00 1.06
CA ALA A 78 7.69 -9.84 -0.27
C ALA A 78 9.20 -9.55 -0.18
N LEU A 79 9.60 -8.65 0.72
CA LEU A 79 11.00 -8.27 0.91
C LEU A 79 11.83 -9.38 1.55
N LYS A 80 11.29 -10.07 2.56
CA LYS A 80 11.98 -11.19 3.22
C LYS A 80 12.16 -12.40 2.31
N GLU A 81 11.16 -12.68 1.48
CA GLU A 81 11.14 -13.84 0.58
C GLU A 81 11.81 -13.54 -0.77
N GLY A 82 12.21 -12.28 -1.03
CA GLY A 82 12.86 -11.88 -2.28
C GLY A 82 11.94 -11.99 -3.50
N VAL A 83 10.63 -11.74 -3.32
CA VAL A 83 9.65 -11.81 -4.40
C VAL A 83 9.82 -10.64 -5.35
N GLU A 84 10.00 -10.93 -6.64
CA GLU A 84 9.96 -9.95 -7.72
C GLU A 84 8.57 -9.27 -7.75
N LEU A 85 8.54 -7.98 -7.42
CA LEU A 85 7.32 -7.18 -7.43
C LEU A 85 7.19 -6.43 -8.76
N GLU A 86 5.96 -6.35 -9.28
CA GLU A 86 5.65 -5.48 -10.40
C GLU A 86 5.98 -4.03 -10.03
N GLU A 87 6.84 -3.41 -10.83
CA GLU A 87 7.26 -2.02 -10.65
C GLU A 87 6.38 -1.10 -11.48
N LEU A 88 5.71 -0.16 -10.81
CA LEU A 88 4.93 0.88 -11.45
C LEU A 88 5.73 2.18 -11.41
N CYS A 89 6.22 2.60 -12.56
CA CYS A 89 6.90 3.88 -12.65
C CYS A 89 5.91 5.03 -12.87
N LEU A 90 5.91 6.02 -11.97
CA LEU A 90 5.01 7.17 -12.00
C LEU A 90 5.80 8.48 -12.04
N SER A 91 5.25 9.47 -12.76
CA SER A 91 5.69 10.85 -12.56
C SER A 91 5.29 11.31 -11.16
N ARG A 92 5.99 12.33 -10.65
CA ARG A 92 5.73 12.89 -9.33
C ARG A 92 4.27 13.34 -9.18
N GLU A 93 3.68 13.93 -10.21
CA GLU A 93 2.29 14.39 -10.23
C GLU A 93 1.32 13.21 -10.12
N LYS A 94 1.50 12.17 -10.96
CA LYS A 94 0.67 10.96 -10.92
C LYS A 94 0.79 10.23 -9.59
N PHE A 95 2.00 10.21 -9.04
CA PHE A 95 2.25 9.65 -7.72
C PHE A 95 1.44 10.38 -6.65
N PHE A 96 1.50 11.71 -6.62
CA PHE A 96 0.72 12.52 -5.67
C PHE A 96 -0.78 12.31 -5.86
N GLU A 97 -1.27 12.22 -7.09
CA GLU A 97 -2.68 11.91 -7.36
C GLU A 97 -3.10 10.54 -6.79
N GLU A 98 -2.33 9.48 -7.03
CA GLU A 98 -2.62 8.15 -6.50
C GLU A 98 -2.51 8.09 -4.97
N LEU A 99 -1.52 8.79 -4.40
CA LEU A 99 -1.37 8.95 -2.96
C LEU A 99 -2.59 9.68 -2.35
N LEU A 100 -3.01 10.80 -2.92
CA LEU A 100 -4.18 11.55 -2.45
C LEU A 100 -5.45 10.71 -2.52
N LYS A 101 -5.67 9.98 -3.62
CA LYS A 101 -6.78 9.01 -3.74
C LYS A 101 -6.72 7.95 -2.63
N SER A 102 -5.54 7.42 -2.32
CA SER A 102 -5.38 6.42 -1.25
C SER A 102 -5.74 6.96 0.13
N LEU A 103 -5.49 8.24 0.36
CA LEU A 103 -5.79 8.97 1.60
C LEU A 103 -7.24 9.47 1.67
N GLY A 104 -8.03 9.26 0.60
CA GLY A 104 -9.44 9.68 0.53
C GLY A 104 -9.64 11.11 0.03
N PHE A 105 -8.61 11.74 -0.51
CA PHE A 105 -8.68 13.06 -1.16
C PHE A 105 -8.85 12.87 -2.67
N GLY A 106 -10.06 13.08 -3.19
CA GLY A 106 -10.40 12.91 -4.61
C GLY A 106 -11.91 12.84 -4.82
N SER A 107 -12.39 13.58 -5.83
CA SER A 107 -13.78 13.99 -6.11
C SER A 107 -14.89 13.31 -5.30
N SER A 108 -15.50 14.11 -4.43
CA SER A 108 -16.81 13.84 -3.85
C SER A 108 -17.87 13.78 -4.95
N ALA A 109 -18.25 12.57 -5.35
CA ALA A 109 -19.63 12.31 -5.77
C ALA A 109 -20.32 11.59 -4.61
N ARG A 110 -20.76 12.37 -3.63
CA ARG A 110 -21.67 11.89 -2.58
C ARG A 110 -23.06 12.46 -2.89
N PRO A 111 -23.94 11.78 -3.66
CA PRO A 111 -25.35 12.05 -3.50
C PRO A 111 -25.76 11.45 -2.15
N ARG A 112 -26.15 12.31 -1.21
CA ARG A 112 -26.88 11.89 -0.02
C ARG A 112 -28.31 11.59 -0.48
N GLY A 113 -28.70 10.32 -0.43
CA GLY A 113 -30.09 9.91 -0.31
C GLY A 113 -30.39 9.66 1.16
#